data_AF-A0A3C0JNK4-F1
#
_entry.id   AF-A0A3C0JNK4-F1
#
_cell.length_a   1.000
_cell.length_b   1.000
_cell.length_c   1.000
_cell.angle_alpha   90.00
_cell.angle_beta   90.00
_cell.angle_gamma   90.00
#
_symmetry.space_group_name_H-M   'P 1'
#
loop_
_entity.id
_entity.type
_entity.pdbx_description
1 polymer ?
#
loop_
_entity_poly.entity_id
_entity_poly.type
_entity_poly.pdbx_seq_one_letter_code
_entity_poly.pdbx_strand_id
1 'polypeptide(L)'
;LWVWSPWYAVTFAMLAIGGIGQSGFGTMQSAVTLLASPPELRGRMMGLLSFCIGVGTPIGGLEMGAIAAMFSIQGAISANVAAGLLVMLPALILTPLLWHPLVQPPRATAEA
;
A
#
# COMPACT_ATOMS: atom_id res chain seq x y z
N LEU A 1 -17.44 -2.22 -4.62
CA LEU A 1 -17.80 -1.95 -6.03
C LEU A 1 -17.75 -3.21 -6.90
N TRP A 2 -16.62 -3.90 -7.06
CA TRP A 2 -16.55 -5.12 -7.89
C TRP A 2 -17.29 -6.33 -7.26
N VAL A 3 -17.25 -6.47 -5.94
CA VAL A 3 -17.91 -7.54 -5.17
C VAL A 3 -19.43 -7.61 -5.40
N TRP A 4 -20.02 -6.51 -5.85
CA TRP A 4 -21.45 -6.39 -6.16
C TRP A 4 -21.73 -6.44 -7.67
N SER A 5 -20.70 -6.55 -8.51
CA SER A 5 -20.83 -6.63 -9.97
C SER A 5 -21.16 -8.06 -10.39
N PRO A 6 -22.29 -8.30 -11.06
CA PRO A 6 -22.61 -9.61 -11.62
C PRO A 6 -21.81 -9.91 -12.91
N TRP A 7 -21.12 -8.91 -13.47
CA TRP A 7 -20.42 -9.02 -14.75
C TRP A 7 -18.95 -9.40 -14.56
N TYR A 8 -18.57 -10.58 -15.06
CA TYR A 8 -17.20 -11.10 -14.98
C TYR A 8 -16.15 -10.15 -15.56
N ALA A 9 -16.40 -9.58 -16.74
CA ALA A 9 -15.44 -8.70 -17.41
C ALA A 9 -15.13 -7.43 -16.57
N VAL A 10 -16.13 -6.85 -15.93
CA VAL A 10 -15.97 -5.68 -15.05
C VAL A 10 -15.15 -6.05 -13.83
N THR A 11 -15.49 -7.17 -13.18
CA THR A 11 -14.75 -7.73 -12.04
C THR A 11 -13.28 -7.96 -12.38
N PHE A 12 -13.01 -8.60 -13.51
CA PHE A 12 -11.66 -8.88 -13.99
C PHE A 12 -10.87 -7.58 -14.22
N ALA A 13 -11.46 -6.60 -14.91
CA ALA A 13 -10.79 -5.32 -15.16
C ALA A 13 -10.47 -4.57 -13.85
N MET A 14 -11.41 -4.54 -12.90
CA MET A 14 -11.19 -3.90 -11.59
C MET A 14 -10.08 -4.59 -10.79
N LEU A 15 -10.04 -5.93 -10.79
CA LEU A 15 -8.98 -6.70 -10.15
C LEU A 15 -7.62 -6.50 -10.82
N ALA A 16 -7.58 -6.42 -12.16
CA ALA A 16 -6.35 -6.15 -12.91
C ALA A 16 -5.77 -4.77 -12.56
N ILE A 17 -6.61 -3.73 -12.56
CA ILE A 17 -6.21 -2.38 -12.13
C ILE A 17 -5.74 -2.40 -10.67
N GLY A 18 -6.47 -3.10 -9.79
CA GLY A 18 -6.07 -3.30 -8.40
C GLY A 18 -4.70 -3.95 -8.26
N GLY A 19 -4.40 -4.98 -9.06
CA GLY A 19 -3.10 -5.66 -9.08
C GLY A 19 -1.95 -4.75 -9.52
N ILE A 20 -2.18 -3.92 -10.55
CA ILE A 20 -1.20 -2.92 -11.00
C ILE A 20 -0.95 -1.87 -9.90
N GLY A 21 -2.00 -1.40 -9.23
CA GLY A 21 -1.86 -0.47 -8.11
C GLY A 21 -1.09 -1.08 -6.94
N GLN A 22 -1.37 -2.35 -6.60
CA GLN A 22 -0.69 -3.08 -5.54
C GLN A 22 0.79 -3.31 -5.85
N SER A 23 1.16 -3.63 -7.10
CA SER A 23 2.56 -3.81 -7.46
C SER A 23 3.35 -2.50 -7.35
N GLY A 24 2.79 -1.40 -7.85
CA GLY A 24 3.38 -0.07 -7.71
C GLY A 24 3.56 0.33 -6.24
N PHE A 25 2.53 0.09 -5.41
CA PHE A 25 2.60 0.35 -3.97
C PHE A 25 3.71 -0.45 -3.30
N GLY A 26 3.79 -1.77 -3.52
CA GLY A 26 4.81 -2.62 -2.90
C GLY A 26 6.25 -2.21 -3.30
N THR A 27 6.47 -1.90 -4.57
CA THR A 27 7.79 -1.43 -5.04
C THR A 27 8.15 -0.07 -4.47
N MET A 28 7.24 0.92 -4.51
CA MET A 28 7.54 2.25 -3.97
C MET A 28 7.73 2.22 -2.45
N GLN A 29 6.95 1.42 -1.74
CA GLN A 29 7.02 1.32 -0.29
C GLN A 29 8.42 0.84 0.17
N SER A 30 8.95 -0.21 -0.46
CA SER A 30 10.32 -0.68 -0.20
C SER A 30 11.40 0.35 -0.61
N ALA A 31 11.25 0.97 -1.78
CA ALA A 31 12.19 1.99 -2.27
C ALA A 31 12.25 3.23 -1.35
N VAL A 32 11.09 3.77 -0.95
CA VAL A 32 11.00 4.91 -0.03
C VAL A 32 11.62 4.57 1.31
N THR A 33 11.33 3.39 1.85
CA THR A 33 11.90 2.95 3.12
C THR A 33 13.43 2.85 3.02
N LEU A 34 13.97 2.37 1.89
CA LEU A 34 15.41 2.28 1.67
C LEU A 34 16.08 3.66 1.55
N LEU A 35 15.46 4.57 0.80
CA LEU A 35 15.96 5.93 0.55
C LEU A 35 15.86 6.82 1.80
N ALA A 36 14.82 6.65 2.61
CA ALA A 36 14.64 7.37 3.88
C ALA A 36 15.53 6.82 5.01
N SER A 37 16.07 5.60 4.86
CA SER A 37 16.89 4.97 5.88
C SER A 37 18.37 5.35 5.77
N PRO A 38 19.04 5.67 6.90
CA PRO A 38 20.50 5.83 6.94
C PRO A 38 21.21 4.58 6.43
N PRO A 39 22.38 4.70 5.76
CA PRO A 39 23.10 3.57 5.18
C PRO A 39 23.33 2.41 6.14
N GLU A 40 23.65 2.69 7.41
CA GLU A 40 23.94 1.63 8.40
C GLU A 40 22.69 0.86 8.84
N LEU A 41 21.48 1.43 8.66
CA LEU A 41 20.22 0.88 9.19
C LEU A 41 19.29 0.33 8.11
N ARG A 42 19.63 0.45 6.83
CA ARG A 42 18.80 -0.02 5.69
C ARG A 42 18.34 -1.46 5.85
N GLY A 43 19.26 -2.37 6.19
CA GLY A 43 18.91 -3.79 6.40
C GLY A 43 17.94 -4.01 7.56
N ARG A 44 18.07 -3.25 8.66
CA ARG A 44 17.16 -3.33 9.81
C ARG A 44 15.78 -2.77 9.47
N MET A 45 15.71 -1.67 8.72
CA MET A 45 14.47 -1.05 8.29
C MET A 45 13.70 -1.93 7.29
N MET A 46 14.39 -2.55 6.32
CA MET A 46 13.80 -3.56 5.44
C MET A 46 13.33 -4.80 6.21
N GLY A 47 14.10 -5.23 7.22
CA GLY A 47 13.74 -6.35 8.09
C GLY A 47 12.47 -6.08 8.91
N LEU A 48 12.38 -4.90 9.52
CA LEU A 48 11.18 -4.47 10.27
C LEU A 48 9.96 -4.38 9.36
N LEU A 49 10.13 -3.83 8.15
CA LEU A 49 9.07 -3.79 7.15
C LEU A 49 8.55 -5.19 6.82
N SER A 50 9.46 -6.13 6.53
CA SER A 50 9.09 -7.52 6.24
C SER A 50 8.39 -8.19 7.43
N PHE A 51 8.86 -7.93 8.65
CA PHE A 51 8.21 -8.41 9.88
C PHE A 51 6.77 -7.87 10.01
N CYS A 52 6.56 -6.56 9.80
CA CYS A 52 5.24 -5.95 9.85
C CYS A 52 4.28 -6.56 8.81
N ILE A 53 4.77 -6.83 7.59
CA ILE A 53 3.97 -7.52 6.55
C ILE A 53 3.65 -8.96 6.97
N GLY A 54 4.67 -9.69 7.45
CA GLY A 54 4.57 -11.09 7.82
C GLY A 54 3.62 -11.34 8.99
N VAL A 55 3.60 -10.45 9.99
CA VAL A 55 2.68 -10.52 11.14
C VAL A 55 1.31 -9.91 10.81
N GLY A 56 1.28 -8.84 10.00
CA GLY A 56 0.05 -8.16 9.64
C GLY A 56 -0.88 -9.01 8.78
N THR A 57 -0.34 -9.81 7.86
CA THR A 57 -1.13 -10.66 6.95
C THR A 57 -2.04 -11.67 7.69
N PRO A 58 -1.55 -12.50 8.63
CA PRO A 58 -2.41 -13.42 9.36
C PRO A 58 -3.40 -12.70 10.29
N ILE A 59 -2.99 -11.59 10.92
CA ILE A 59 -3.89 -10.80 11.79
C ILE A 59 -5.04 -10.20 10.98
N GLY A 60 -4.75 -9.58 9.84
CA GLY A 60 -5.76 -9.04 8.94
C GLY A 60 -6.66 -10.14 8.35
N GLY A 61 -6.10 -11.32 8.06
CA GLY A 61 -6.89 -12.47 7.63
C GLY A 61 -7.89 -12.94 8.69
N LEU A 62 -7.48 -12.99 9.97
CA LEU A 62 -8.36 -13.34 11.09
C LEU A 62 -9.45 -12.29 11.30
N GLU A 63 -9.10 -11.00 11.25
CA GLU A 63 -10.05 -9.90 11.38
C GLU A 63 -11.09 -9.91 10.25
N MET A 64 -10.66 -9.98 8.99
CA MET A 64 -11.56 -10.11 7.85
C MET A 64 -12.42 -11.37 7.92
N GLY A 65 -11.85 -12.50 8.37
CA GLY A 65 -12.58 -13.75 8.56
C GLY A 65 -13.69 -13.65 9.61
N ALA A 66 -13.40 -13.00 10.75
CA ALA A 66 -14.37 -12.76 11.80
C ALA A 66 -15.53 -11.85 11.32
N ILE A 67 -15.21 -10.76 10.61
CA ILE A 67 -16.23 -9.86 10.05
C ILE A 67 -17.07 -10.59 8.98
N ALA A 68 -16.43 -11.39 8.13
CA ALA A 68 -17.13 -12.17 7.12
C ALA A 68 -18.08 -13.21 7.73
N ALA A 69 -17.71 -13.81 8.86
CA ALA A 69 -18.53 -14.78 9.58
C ALA A 69 -19.73 -14.12 10.29
N MET A 70 -19.59 -12.89 10.79
CA MET A 70 -20.66 -12.21 11.53
C MET A 70 -21.63 -11.42 10.65
N PHE A 71 -21.17 -10.87 9.52
CA PHE A 71 -21.98 -10.00 8.67
C PHE A 71 -22.19 -10.59 7.27
N SER A 72 -21.16 -10.54 6.43
CA SER A 72 -21.13 -11.16 5.10
C SER A 72 -19.72 -11.00 4.51
N ILE A 73 -19.39 -11.87 3.56
CA ILE A 73 -18.15 -11.77 2.78
C ILE A 73 -18.11 -10.45 2.01
N GLN A 74 -19.22 -10.03 1.39
CA GLN A 74 -19.27 -8.77 0.65
C GLN A 74 -19.06 -7.56 1.56
N GLY A 75 -19.66 -7.59 2.76
CA GLY A 75 -19.51 -6.58 3.79
C GLY A 75 -18.06 -6.46 4.26
N ALA A 76 -17.42 -7.57 4.60
CA ALA A 76 -16.02 -7.60 5.05
C ALA A 76 -15.06 -6.99 4.01
N ILE A 77 -15.19 -7.39 2.74
CA ILE A 77 -14.36 -6.85 1.66
C ILE A 77 -14.60 -5.34 1.48
N SER A 78 -15.86 -4.90 1.54
CA SER A 78 -16.19 -3.48 1.40
C SER A 78 -15.66 -2.62 2.55
N ALA A 79 -15.73 -3.14 3.78
CA ALA A 79 -15.20 -2.48 4.98
C ALA A 79 -13.68 -2.37 4.90
N ASN A 80 -12.99 -3.43 4.48
CA ASN A 80 -11.53 -3.42 4.30
C ASN A 80 -11.09 -2.38 3.25
N VAL A 81 -11.79 -2.27 2.13
CA VAL A 81 -11.53 -1.23 1.11
C VAL A 81 -11.74 0.17 1.69
N ALA A 82 -12.81 0.38 2.47
CA ALA A 82 -13.09 1.67 3.09
C ALA A 82 -12.03 2.04 4.14
N ALA A 83 -11.64 1.10 4.99
CA ALA A 83 -10.58 1.29 5.98
C ALA A 83 -9.23 1.60 5.31
N GLY A 84 -8.88 0.86 4.26
CA GLY A 84 -7.66 1.11 3.47
C GLY A 84 -7.65 2.51 2.87
N LEU A 85 -8.77 2.96 2.29
CA LEU A 85 -8.89 4.31 1.73
C LEU A 85 -8.80 5.39 2.83
N LEU A 86 -9.43 5.15 3.98
CA LEU A 86 -9.44 6.07 5.11
C LEU A 86 -8.04 6.27 5.71
N VAL A 87 -7.19 5.24 5.69
CA VAL A 87 -5.78 5.36 6.13
C VAL A 87 -4.90 5.96 5.02
N MET A 88 -5.13 5.58 3.76
CA MET A 88 -4.31 6.00 2.64
C MET A 88 -4.52 7.47 2.26
N LEU A 89 -5.73 8.00 2.36
CA LEU A 89 -6.04 9.40 2.00
C LEU A 89 -5.27 10.42 2.86
N PRO A 90 -5.26 10.34 4.20
CA PRO A 90 -4.43 11.20 5.04
C PRO A 90 -2.94 11.01 4.75
N ALA A 91 -2.47 9.78 4.52
CA ALA A 91 -1.08 9.54 4.17
C ALA A 91 -0.71 10.28 2.87
N LEU A 92 -1.55 10.25 1.84
CA LEU A 92 -1.31 11.01 0.60
C LEU A 92 -1.27 12.53 0.87
N ILE A 93 -2.18 13.07 1.69
CA ILE A 93 -2.27 14.51 1.95
C ILE A 93 -1.12 15.01 2.84
N LEU A 94 -0.73 14.22 3.84
CA LEU A 94 0.23 14.63 4.87
C LEU A 94 1.67 14.32 4.50
N THR A 95 1.91 13.42 3.54
CA THR A 95 3.28 13.01 3.20
C THR A 95 3.94 14.09 2.33
N PRO A 96 5.04 14.72 2.80
CA PRO A 96 5.76 15.74 2.02
C PRO A 96 6.43 15.18 0.76
N LEU A 97 6.47 13.85 0.61
CA LEU A 97 7.06 13.13 -0.52
C LEU A 97 6.41 13.47 -1.87
N LEU A 98 5.11 13.86 -1.87
CA LEU A 98 4.45 14.31 -3.10
C LEU A 98 5.01 15.65 -3.59
N TRP A 99 5.55 16.49 -2.69
CA TRP A 99 6.06 17.82 -3.01
C TRP A 99 7.60 17.90 -2.98
N HIS A 100 8.25 17.02 -2.22
CA HIS A 100 9.71 16.96 -2.07
C HIS A 100 10.21 15.55 -2.40
N PRO A 101 10.57 15.29 -3.67
CA PRO A 101 11.16 14.02 -4.08
C PRO A 101 12.45 13.72 -3.31
N LEU A 102 12.59 12.49 -2.80
CA LEU A 102 13.81 12.02 -2.12
C LEU A 102 15.02 11.97 -3.06
N VAL A 103 14.78 11.84 -4.36
CA VAL A 103 15.80 11.97 -5.39
C VAL A 103 15.76 13.41 -5.89
N GLN A 104 16.60 14.26 -5.30
CA GLN A 104 16.95 15.52 -5.96
C GLN A 104 17.86 15.16 -7.14
N PRO A 105 17.54 15.54 -8.39
CA PRO A 105 18.49 15.37 -9.49
C PRO A 105 19.80 16.04 -9.09
N PRO A 106 20.97 15.49 -9.50
CA PRO A 106 22.25 16.13 -9.25
C PRO A 106 22.09 17.60 -9.62
N ARG A 107 22.33 18.52 -8.68
CA ARG A 107 22.39 19.95 -9.00
C ARG A 107 23.37 20.03 -10.16
N ALA A 108 22.86 20.31 -11.36
CA ALA A 108 23.71 20.63 -12.50
C ALA A 108 24.62 21.72 -11.95
N THR A 109 25.88 21.35 -11.76
CA THR A 109 26.90 22.27 -11.31
C THR A 109 26.83 23.43 -12.29
N ALA A 110 26.39 24.57 -11.77
CA ALA A 110 26.70 25.85 -12.33
C ALA A 110 28.23 26.01 -12.18
N GLU A 111 28.96 25.29 -13.02
CA GLU A 111 30.35 25.56 -13.32
C GLU A 111 30.35 26.13 -14.73
N ALA A 112 30.17 27.45 -14.73
CA ALA A 112 30.51 28.36 -15.79
C ALA A 112 32.03 28.35 -16.04
#